data_AF-A0A2L2SWF9-F1
#
_entry.id   AF-A0A2L2SWF9-F1
#
_cell.length_a   1.000
_cell.length_b   1.000
_cell.length_c   1.000
_cell.angle_alpha   90.00
_cell.angle_beta   90.00
_cell.angle_gamma   90.00
#
_symmetry.space_group_name_H-M   'P 1'
#
loop_
_entity.id
_entity.type
_entity.pdbx_description
1 polymer ?
#
loop_
_entity_poly.entity_id
_entity_poly.type
_entity_poly.pdbx_seq_one_letter_code
_entity_poly.pdbx_strand_id
1 'polypeptide(L)'
;MTTRVLFLIAVMFGPIFASMPPWATGPTLILLVILDALTEINWRYIGDTIPSFLVIAFVPFSYNVAYGIIAGMLLYTTVNVLVALTVRISGGRLESENYDFKEYWT
;
A
#
# COMPACT_ATOMS: atom_id res chain seq x y z
N MET A 1 23.52 11.04 10.94
CA MET A 1 24.94 11.20 10.52
C MET A 1 25.60 9.84 10.27
N THR A 2 25.52 8.90 11.22
CA THR A 2 26.09 7.54 11.14
C THR A 2 25.68 6.77 9.88
N THR A 3 24.39 6.70 9.54
CA THR A 3 23.90 5.98 8.35
C THR A 3 24.50 6.50 7.04
N ARG A 4 24.79 7.80 6.94
CA ARG A 4 25.38 8.41 5.73
C ARG A 4 26.84 7.99 5.54
N VAL A 5 27.61 7.98 6.63
CA VAL A 5 29.01 7.54 6.62
C VAL A 5 29.11 6.05 6.32
N LEU A 6 28.28 5.22 6.96
CA LEU A 6 28.25 3.78 6.69
C LEU A 6 27.78 3.48 5.26
N PHE A 7 26.81 4.22 4.72
CA PHE A 7 26.39 4.08 3.33
C PHE A 7 27.55 4.40 2.37
N LEU A 8 28.31 5.47 2.59
CA LEU A 8 29.46 5.83 1.75
C LEU A 8 30.55 4.74 1.77
N ILE A 9 30.82 4.17 2.94
CA ILE A 9 31.75 3.06 3.10
C ILE A 9 31.23 1.81 2.37
N ALA A 10 29.92 1.52 2.46
CA ALA A 10 29.30 0.37 1.81
C ALA A 10 29.38 0.43 0.26
N VAL A 11 29.33 1.61 -0.34
CA VAL A 11 29.46 1.78 -1.81
C VAL A 11 30.82 1.26 -2.31
N MET A 12 31.90 1.41 -1.53
CA MET A 12 33.23 0.87 -1.89
C MET A 12 33.26 -0.66 -1.92
N PHE A 13 32.36 -1.32 -1.17
CA PHE A 13 32.18 -2.78 -1.18
C PHE A 13 31.19 -3.26 -2.26
N GLY A 14 30.65 -2.36 -3.09
CA GLY A 14 29.80 -2.66 -4.25
C GLY A 14 30.26 -3.86 -5.11
N PRO A 15 31.54 -4.00 -5.51
CA PRO A 15 31.98 -5.13 -6.32
C PRO A 15 31.88 -6.49 -5.61
N ILE A 16 31.92 -6.53 -4.28
CA ILE A 16 31.70 -7.76 -3.50
C ILE A 16 30.21 -8.14 -3.52
N PHE A 17 29.31 -7.16 -3.49
CA PHE A 17 27.88 -7.43 -3.62
C PHE A 17 27.48 -7.83 -5.05
N ALA A 18 28.22 -7.37 -6.07
CA ALA A 18 27.98 -7.74 -7.46
C ALA A 18 28.30 -9.22 -7.78
N SER A 19 29.06 -9.91 -6.93
CA SER A 19 29.30 -11.35 -7.07
C SER A 19 28.17 -12.21 -6.49
N MET A 20 27.19 -11.61 -5.81
CA MET A 20 26.03 -12.34 -5.30
C MET A 20 25.08 -12.71 -6.46
N PRO A 21 24.55 -13.93 -6.48
CA PRO A 21 23.66 -14.34 -7.55
C PRO A 21 22.34 -13.55 -7.52
N PRO A 22 21.77 -13.19 -8.69
CA PRO A 22 20.56 -12.35 -8.78
C PRO A 22 19.31 -12.95 -8.12
N TRP A 23 19.25 -14.28 -7.97
CA TRP A 23 18.13 -14.95 -7.32
C TRP A 23 18.13 -14.80 -5.78
N ALA A 24 19.20 -14.30 -5.17
CA ALA A 24 19.27 -14.09 -3.73
C ALA A 24 18.49 -12.85 -3.25
N THR A 25 18.39 -11.82 -4.10
CA THR A 25 17.75 -10.54 -3.73
C THR A 25 16.23 -10.54 -3.94
N GLY A 26 15.75 -11.27 -4.94
CA GLY A 26 14.31 -11.36 -5.27
C GLY A 26 13.42 -11.82 -4.11
N PRO A 27 13.70 -12.98 -3.47
CA PRO A 27 12.91 -13.50 -2.36
C PRO A 27 12.83 -12.51 -1.19
N THR A 28 13.93 -11.81 -0.90
CA THR A 28 14.01 -10.82 0.19
C THR A 28 13.07 -9.64 -0.05
N LEU A 29 13.00 -9.14 -1.29
CA LEU A 29 12.09 -8.04 -1.65
C LEU A 29 10.62 -8.47 -1.52
N ILE A 30 10.29 -9.70 -1.92
CA ILE A 30 8.91 -10.19 -1.84
C ILE A 30 8.51 -10.46 -0.39
N LEU A 31 9.34 -11.20 0.37
CA LEU A 31 9.00 -11.60 1.73
C LEU A 31 9.00 -10.43 2.72
N LEU A 32 9.98 -9.53 2.65
CA LEU A 32 10.15 -8.52 3.70
C LEU A 32 9.43 -7.22 3.38
N VAL A 33 9.34 -6.84 2.10
CA VAL A 33 8.80 -5.52 1.74
C VAL A 33 7.32 -5.60 1.41
N ILE A 34 6.92 -6.59 0.60
CA ILE A 34 5.54 -6.67 0.12
C ILE A 34 4.61 -7.23 1.20
N LEU A 35 5.02 -8.27 1.93
CA LEU A 35 4.15 -8.89 2.95
C LEU A 35 3.91 -7.98 4.15
N ASP A 36 4.92 -7.22 4.58
CA ASP A 36 4.79 -6.27 5.69
C ASP A 36 3.79 -5.16 5.34
N ALA A 37 3.91 -4.58 4.15
CA ALA A 37 2.98 -3.57 3.64
C ALA A 37 1.52 -4.07 3.54
N LEU A 38 1.29 -5.38 3.34
CA LEU A 38 -0.06 -5.95 3.32
C LEU A 38 -0.69 -6.04 4.72
N THR A 39 0.13 -6.17 5.76
CA THR A 39 -0.34 -6.27 7.15
C THR A 39 -0.76 -4.92 7.74
N GLU A 40 -0.21 -3.82 7.23
CA GLU A 40 -0.58 -2.46 7.65
C GLU A 40 -1.97 -2.02 7.14
N ILE A 41 -2.56 -2.75 6.19
CA ILE A 41 -3.85 -2.40 5.60
C ILE A 41 -4.98 -2.69 6.61
N ASN A 42 -5.85 -1.71 6.84
CA ASN A 42 -7.04 -1.92 7.68
C ASN A 42 -8.11 -2.74 6.95
N TRP A 43 -8.04 -4.06 7.13
CA TRP A 43 -8.97 -5.02 6.51
C TRP A 43 -10.40 -4.98 7.09
N ARG A 44 -10.61 -4.26 8.20
CA ARG A 44 -11.89 -4.24 8.94
C ARG A 44 -12.86 -3.21 8.37
N TYR A 45 -12.35 -2.19 7.66
CA TYR A 45 -13.16 -1.20 7.00
C TYR A 45 -13.24 -1.43 5.49
N ILE A 46 -14.45 -1.67 4.99
CA ILE A 46 -14.67 -1.99 3.57
C ILE A 46 -14.22 -0.87 2.62
N GLY A 47 -14.26 0.38 3.09
CA GLY A 47 -13.81 1.54 2.30
C GLY A 47 -12.30 1.59 2.07
N ASP A 48 -11.50 0.90 2.89
CA ASP A 48 -10.04 0.80 2.74
C ASP A 48 -9.64 -0.54 2.10
N THR A 49 -10.37 -1.61 2.43
CA THR A 49 -10.15 -2.95 1.87
C THR A 49 -10.34 -3.01 0.36
N ILE A 50 -11.41 -2.42 -0.17
CA ILE A 50 -11.72 -2.50 -1.62
C ILE A 50 -10.64 -1.77 -2.46
N PRO A 51 -10.25 -0.51 -2.15
CA PRO A 51 -9.17 0.15 -2.86
C PRO A 51 -7.84 -0.59 -2.75
N SER A 52 -7.49 -1.08 -1.56
CA SER A 52 -6.23 -1.79 -1.33
C SER A 52 -6.13 -3.08 -2.14
N PHE A 53 -7.22 -3.86 -2.19
CA PHE A 53 -7.29 -5.06 -3.02
C PHE A 53 -7.12 -4.74 -4.51
N LEU A 54 -7.75 -3.66 -4.98
CA LEU A 54 -7.58 -3.23 -6.36
C LEU A 54 -6.12 -2.92 -6.67
N VAL A 55 -5.41 -2.15 -5.82
CA VAL A 55 -4.00 -1.83 -6.04
C VAL A 55 -3.14 -3.10 -6.12
N ILE A 56 -3.32 -4.01 -5.16
CA ILE A 56 -2.54 -5.27 -5.09
C ILE A 56 -2.73 -6.10 -6.36
N ALA A 57 -3.95 -6.15 -6.90
CA ALA A 57 -4.22 -6.84 -8.15
C ALA A 57 -3.70 -6.04 -9.37
N PHE A 58 -3.93 -4.73 -9.43
CA PHE A 58 -3.68 -3.93 -10.64
C PHE A 58 -2.20 -3.66 -10.90
N VAL A 59 -1.36 -3.58 -9.87
CA VAL A 59 0.08 -3.35 -10.00
C VAL A 59 0.77 -4.43 -10.83
N PRO A 60 0.63 -5.75 -10.53
CA PRO A 60 1.24 -6.79 -11.37
C PRO A 60 0.60 -6.89 -12.75
N PHE A 61 -0.71 -6.63 -12.88
CA PHE A 61 -1.40 -6.64 -14.17
C PHE A 61 -0.94 -5.50 -15.11
N SER A 62 -0.70 -4.31 -14.56
CA SER A 62 -0.30 -3.14 -15.34
C SER A 62 1.21 -3.05 -15.58
N TYR A 63 1.99 -3.94 -14.95
CA TYR A 63 3.46 -3.87 -14.89
C TYR A 63 4.01 -2.50 -14.47
N ASN A 64 3.18 -1.69 -13.80
CA ASN A 64 3.48 -0.31 -13.47
C ASN A 64 2.79 0.09 -12.15
N VAL A 65 3.61 0.37 -11.16
CA VAL A 65 3.19 0.73 -9.81
C VAL A 65 2.41 2.05 -9.80
N ALA A 66 2.78 3.01 -10.65
CA ALA A 66 2.14 4.32 -10.68
C ALA A 66 0.66 4.22 -11.09
N TYR A 67 0.35 3.43 -12.12
CA TYR A 67 -1.03 3.21 -12.53
C TYR A 67 -1.86 2.49 -11.47
N GLY A 68 -1.26 1.51 -10.77
CA GLY A 68 -1.92 0.83 -9.66
C GLY A 68 -2.29 1.79 -8.53
N ILE A 69 -1.35 2.64 -8.10
CA ILE A 69 -1.58 3.62 -7.03
C ILE A 69 -2.65 4.66 -7.44
N ILE A 70 -2.61 5.15 -8.68
CA ILE A 70 -3.62 6.11 -9.18
C ILE A 70 -5.01 5.48 -9.18
N ALA A 71 -5.14 4.24 -9.65
CA ALA A 71 -6.41 3.52 -9.64
C ALA A 71 -6.94 3.30 -8.20
N GLY A 72 -6.06 2.96 -7.26
CA GLY A 72 -6.39 2.85 -5.84
C GLY A 72 -6.90 4.15 -5.23
N MET A 73 -6.20 5.26 -5.45
CA MET A 73 -6.61 6.57 -4.96
C MET A 73 -7.97 7.03 -5.52
N LEU A 74 -8.21 6.81 -6.82
CA LEU A 74 -9.49 7.13 -7.45
C LEU A 74 -10.63 6.30 -6.86
N LEU A 75 -10.39 5.01 -6.65
CA LEU A 75 -11.39 4.13 -6.06
C LEU A 75 -11.70 4.49 -4.60
N TYR A 76 -10.66 4.75 -3.80
CA TYR A 76 -10.82 5.20 -2.41
C TYR A 76 -11.67 6.45 -2.33
N THR A 77 -11.35 7.46 -3.15
CA THR A 77 -12.11 8.71 -3.20
C THR A 77 -13.56 8.46 -3.61
N THR A 78 -13.78 7.65 -4.65
CA THR A 78 -15.13 7.34 -5.15
C THR A 78 -15.99 6.64 -4.09
N VAL A 79 -15.45 5.60 -3.45
CA VAL A 79 -16.16 4.83 -2.41
C VAL A 79 -16.47 5.71 -1.20
N ASN A 80 -15.48 6.46 -0.72
CA ASN A 80 -15.65 7.31 0.47
C ASN A 80 -16.65 8.46 0.20
N VAL A 81 -16.64 9.04 -1.01
CA VAL A 81 -17.62 10.05 -1.44
C VAL A 81 -19.04 9.46 -1.54
N LEU A 82 -19.19 8.26 -2.10
CA LEU A 82 -20.49 7.59 -2.20
C LEU A 82 -21.07 7.30 -0.81
N VAL A 83 -20.24 6.82 0.13
CA VAL A 83 -20.66 6.58 1.51
C VAL A 83 -21.05 7.91 2.18
N ALA A 84 -20.27 8.96 2.02
CA ALA A 84 -20.58 10.29 2.58
C ALA A 84 -21.90 10.87 2.03
N LEU A 85 -22.17 10.72 0.73
CA LEU A 85 -23.43 11.12 0.11
C LEU A 85 -24.61 10.30 0.65
N THR A 86 -24.43 8.98 0.78
CA THR A 86 -25.47 8.09 1.30
C THR A 86 -25.86 8.46 2.74
N VAL A 87 -24.87 8.71 3.60
CA VAL A 87 -25.10 9.18 4.98
C VAL A 87 -25.82 10.53 5.00
N ARG A 88 -25.40 11.47 4.15
CA ARG A 88 -25.98 12.82 4.09
C ARG A 88 -27.42 12.83 3.60
N ILE A 89 -27.76 11.97 2.62
CA ILE A 89 -29.13 11.84 2.10
C ILE A 89 -30.01 11.06 3.08
N SER A 90 -29.46 10.06 3.77
CA SER A 90 -30.20 9.22 4.72
C SER A 90 -30.47 9.90 6.08
N GLY A 91 -29.97 11.13 6.29
CA GLY A 91 -30.12 11.84 7.56
C GLY A 91 -29.47 11.09 8.74
N GLY A 92 -28.44 10.29 8.48
CA GLY A 92 -27.75 9.48 9.50
C GLY A 92 -28.37 8.12 9.82
N ARG A 93 -29.35 7.62 9.06
CA ARG A 93 -29.98 6.30 9.31
C ARG A 93 -29.23 5.10 8.71
N LEU A 94 -28.38 5.33 7.71
CA LEU A 94 -27.60 4.30 7.03
C LEU A 94 -26.12 4.60 7.22
N GLU A 95 -25.53 3.98 8.23
CA GLU A 95 -24.09 3.94 8.44
C GLU A 95 -23.56 2.61 7.90
N SER A 96 -22.46 2.63 7.15
CA SER A 96 -21.89 1.38 6.63
C SER A 96 -21.36 0.55 7.78
N GLU A 97 -21.63 -0.75 7.77
CA GLU A 97 -21.08 -1.69 8.75
C GLU A 97 -19.57 -1.46 8.93
N ASN A 98 -19.10 -1.31 10.19
CA ASN A 98 -17.71 -1.00 10.56
C ASN A 98 -17.20 0.45 10.31
N TYR A 99 -18.08 1.46 10.21
CA TYR A 99 -17.65 2.88 10.05
C TYR A 99 -16.76 3.39 11.19
N ASP A 100 -16.91 2.86 12.41
CA ASP A 100 -16.10 3.19 13.59
C ASP A 100 -14.63 2.77 13.46
N PHE A 101 -14.32 1.82 12.57
CA PHE A 101 -12.95 1.34 12.32
C PHE A 101 -12.25 2.08 11.18
N LYS A 102 -12.87 3.12 10.65
CA LYS A 102 -12.28 3.97 9.63
C LYS A 102 -11.12 4.74 10.25
N GLU A 103 -9.92 4.49 9.74
CA GLU A 103 -8.75 5.25 10.16
C GLU A 103 -8.79 6.65 9.56
N TYR A 104 -8.93 7.64 10.44
CA TYR A 104 -8.68 9.03 10.11
C TYR A 104 -7.17 9.21 10.13
N TRP A 105 -6.55 9.12 8.94
CA TRP A 105 -5.14 9.39 8.73
C TRP A 105 -4.73 10.68 9.48
N THR A 106 -3.85 10.55 10.47
CA THR A 106 -3.20 11.66 11.22
C THR A 106 -1.76 11.81 10.78
#